data_AF-A0A960UXF8-F1
#
_entry.id   AF-A0A960UXF8-F1
#
_cell.length_a   1.000
_cell.length_b   1.000
_cell.length_c   1.000
_cell.angle_alpha   90.00
_cell.angle_beta   90.00
_cell.angle_gamma   90.00
#
_symmetry.space_group_name_H-M   'P 1'
#
loop_
_entity.id
_entity.type
_entity.pdbx_description
1 polymer ?
#
loop_
_entity_poly.entity_id
_entity_poly.type
_entity_poly.pdbx_seq_one_letter_code
_entity_poly.pdbx_strand_id
1 'polypeptide(L)'
;YGGKKDRHAFTRQLVTVEDSRDLSFNSDHFSFKRIGCSDRPMIPELIRSNRFRLCVRNILERELPSIESAVSRVNAMGFPNYFDDQRFASYHPVAGFAFLSLFRGDPESALRFTLLSPYGGEKTHAKKRKKAIHDLWGQWKECLDLSQTSMERMVFQELKKRLGASKTKVQKDKVYLETMDRLPREELSMGFS
;
A
#
# COMPACT_ATOMS: atom_id res chain seq x y z
N TYR A 1 -15.24 4.19 1.15
CA TYR A 1 -15.36 2.85 0.54
C TYR A 1 -14.78 1.85 1.52
N GLY A 2 -15.23 0.59 1.52
CA GLY A 2 -14.81 -0.37 2.56
C GLY A 2 -13.46 -1.07 2.32
N GLY A 3 -12.87 -0.93 1.14
CA GLY A 3 -11.53 -1.46 0.87
C GLY A 3 -11.24 -1.54 -0.63
N LYS A 4 -9.96 -1.53 -0.99
CA LYS A 4 -9.53 -1.69 -2.38
C LYS A 4 -9.85 -3.10 -2.88
N LYS A 5 -10.11 -3.23 -4.17
CA LYS A 5 -10.32 -4.51 -4.87
C LYS A 5 -9.25 -4.67 -5.94
N ASP A 6 -9.04 -5.91 -6.38
CA ASP A 6 -8.02 -6.22 -7.38
C ASP A 6 -8.25 -5.47 -8.69
N ARG A 7 -7.18 -4.86 -9.20
CA ARG A 7 -7.20 -4.11 -10.46
C ARG A 7 -7.49 -5.02 -11.66
N HIS A 8 -6.99 -6.24 -11.63
CA HIS A 8 -7.06 -7.21 -12.73
C HIS A 8 -8.16 -8.25 -12.48
N ALA A 9 -9.36 -7.79 -12.12
CA ALA A 9 -10.52 -8.63 -11.88
C ALA A 9 -11.82 -7.88 -12.20
N PHE A 10 -12.92 -8.63 -12.40
CA PHE A 10 -14.26 -8.05 -12.37
C PHE A 10 -14.70 -7.93 -10.90
N THR A 11 -14.89 -6.71 -10.41
CA THR A 11 -15.16 -6.44 -9.00
C THR A 11 -16.46 -5.67 -8.81
N ARG A 12 -17.12 -5.91 -7.68
CA ARG A 12 -18.29 -5.14 -7.24
C ARG A 12 -18.07 -4.76 -5.79
N GLN A 13 -18.34 -3.51 -5.46
CA GLN A 13 -18.23 -2.99 -4.11
C GLN A 13 -19.25 -1.90 -3.86
N LEU A 14 -19.58 -1.69 -2.59
CA LEU A 14 -20.39 -0.56 -2.16
C LEU A 14 -19.48 0.61 -1.79
N VAL A 15 -19.91 1.81 -2.16
CA VAL A 15 -19.28 3.06 -1.73
C VAL A 15 -20.37 4.04 -1.31
N THR A 16 -20.01 4.95 -0.42
CA THR A 16 -20.85 6.09 -0.03
C THR A 16 -20.22 7.35 -0.59
N VAL A 17 -21.07 8.27 -1.05
CA VAL A 17 -20.68 9.60 -1.50
C VAL A 17 -21.51 10.59 -0.70
N GLU A 18 -20.89 11.66 -0.21
CA GLU A 18 -21.57 12.75 0.49
C GLU A 18 -22.22 13.69 -0.54
N ASP A 19 -23.22 13.16 -1.24
CA ASP A 19 -23.99 13.87 -2.25
C ASP A 19 -25.40 13.28 -2.30
N SER A 20 -26.40 14.15 -2.40
CA SER A 20 -27.82 13.75 -2.44
C SER A 20 -28.30 13.40 -3.84
N ARG A 21 -27.55 13.79 -4.87
CA ARG A 21 -27.90 13.57 -6.28
C ARG A 21 -27.73 12.10 -6.67
N ASP A 22 -28.47 11.68 -7.69
CA ASP A 22 -28.21 10.40 -8.34
C ASP A 22 -26.99 10.53 -9.25
N LEU A 23 -25.88 9.94 -8.83
CA LEU A 23 -24.62 9.92 -9.56
C LEU A 23 -24.48 8.66 -10.44
N SER A 24 -25.56 7.94 -10.73
CA SER A 24 -25.50 6.71 -11.53
C SER A 24 -25.05 7.00 -12.97
N PHE A 25 -24.11 6.20 -13.46
CA PHE A 25 -23.67 6.24 -14.86
C PHE A 25 -23.07 4.91 -15.29
N ASN A 26 -22.94 4.71 -16.60
CA ASN A 26 -22.24 3.59 -17.19
C ASN A 26 -21.10 4.10 -18.08
N SER A 27 -19.97 3.40 -18.06
CA SER A 27 -18.83 3.59 -18.96
C SER A 27 -18.34 2.23 -19.45
N ASP A 28 -17.40 2.23 -20.38
CA ASP A 28 -16.86 1.00 -20.96
C ASP A 28 -16.12 0.11 -19.94
N HIS A 29 -15.62 0.69 -18.86
CA HIS A 29 -14.76 -0.01 -17.90
C HIS A 29 -15.40 -0.21 -16.52
N PHE A 30 -16.38 0.60 -16.16
CA PHE A 30 -17.08 0.49 -14.89
C PHE A 30 -18.46 1.15 -14.95
N SER A 31 -19.33 0.77 -14.02
CA SER A 31 -20.63 1.38 -13.81
C SER A 31 -20.77 1.84 -12.37
N PHE A 32 -21.51 2.93 -12.19
CA PHE A 32 -21.92 3.44 -10.90
C PHE A 32 -23.44 3.39 -10.82
N LYS A 33 -23.98 2.78 -9.77
CA LYS A 33 -25.42 2.64 -9.60
C LYS A 33 -25.79 3.01 -8.17
N ARG A 34 -26.73 3.94 -8.03
CA ARG A 34 -27.37 4.25 -6.76
C ARG A 34 -28.22 3.08 -6.30
N ILE A 35 -28.00 2.66 -5.06
CA ILE A 35 -28.74 1.55 -4.43
C ILE A 35 -29.62 2.01 -3.26
N GLY A 36 -29.33 3.17 -2.69
CA GLY A 36 -30.00 3.68 -1.49
C GLY A 36 -29.21 4.80 -0.82
N CYS A 37 -29.62 5.15 0.39
CA CYS A 37 -28.96 6.12 1.25
C CYS A 37 -28.52 5.45 2.57
N SER A 38 -27.53 6.04 3.23
CA SER A 38 -26.99 5.58 4.51
C SER A 38 -26.73 6.80 5.38
N ASP A 39 -26.97 6.67 6.69
CA ASP A 39 -26.66 7.66 7.72
C ASP A 39 -25.18 7.63 8.14
N ARG A 40 -24.44 6.63 7.70
CA ARG A 40 -22.99 6.46 7.96
C ARG A 40 -22.21 6.12 6.69
N PRO A 41 -20.93 6.55 6.60
CA PRO A 41 -20.08 6.23 5.47
C PRO A 41 -19.72 4.74 5.41
N MET A 42 -19.44 4.25 4.20
CA MET A 42 -18.90 2.90 4.00
C MET A 42 -17.44 2.85 4.45
N ILE A 43 -17.19 2.08 5.51
CA ILE A 43 -15.90 1.83 6.16
C ILE A 43 -15.51 0.33 6.12
N PRO A 44 -14.23 -0.03 6.27
CA PRO A 44 -13.79 -1.42 6.20
C PRO A 44 -14.46 -2.39 7.17
N GLU A 45 -14.81 -1.92 8.36
CA GLU A 45 -15.47 -2.69 9.43
C GLU A 45 -16.86 -3.18 9.03
N LEU A 46 -17.48 -2.56 8.02
CA LEU A 46 -18.78 -2.98 7.48
C LEU A 46 -18.67 -4.13 6.47
N ILE A 47 -17.46 -4.53 6.07
CA ILE A 47 -17.25 -5.69 5.19
C ILE A 47 -17.16 -6.96 6.03
N ARG A 48 -18.19 -7.81 5.95
CA ARG A 48 -18.16 -9.14 6.56
C ARG A 48 -17.28 -10.13 5.79
N SER A 49 -17.36 -10.12 4.46
CA SER A 49 -16.60 -11.04 3.60
C SER A 49 -16.56 -10.56 2.15
N ASN A 50 -15.70 -11.19 1.35
CA ASN A 50 -15.69 -11.06 -0.11
C ASN A 50 -16.06 -12.41 -0.73
N ARG A 51 -16.90 -12.39 -1.77
CA ARG A 51 -17.22 -13.60 -2.54
C ARG A 51 -16.40 -13.61 -3.82
N PHE A 52 -15.62 -14.67 -3.99
CA PHE A 52 -14.79 -14.87 -5.17
C PHE A 52 -15.43 -15.89 -6.11
N ARG A 53 -15.22 -15.68 -7.42
CA ARG A 53 -15.42 -16.68 -8.46
C ARG A 53 -14.14 -16.73 -9.28
N LEU A 54 -13.43 -17.85 -9.18
CA LEU A 54 -12.13 -18.05 -9.82
C LEU A 54 -12.27 -18.99 -11.01
N CYS A 55 -11.53 -18.72 -12.08
CA CYS A 55 -11.37 -19.62 -13.22
C CYS A 55 -9.89 -19.97 -13.32
N VAL A 56 -9.56 -21.21 -12.96
CA VAL A 56 -8.20 -21.75 -13.12
C VAL A 56 -8.11 -22.33 -14.53
N ARG A 57 -7.07 -21.94 -15.27
CA ARG A 57 -6.87 -22.33 -16.68
C ARG A 57 -5.59 -23.16 -16.80
N ASN A 58 -5.42 -23.80 -17.96
CA ASN A 58 -4.23 -24.60 -18.29
C ASN A 58 -4.00 -25.76 -17.30
N ILE A 59 -5.10 -26.43 -16.92
CA ILE A 59 -5.05 -27.63 -16.10
C ILE A 59 -4.86 -28.83 -17.01
N LEU A 60 -3.90 -29.68 -16.71
CA LEU A 60 -3.65 -30.93 -17.41
C LEU A 60 -4.56 -32.01 -16.85
N GLU A 61 -5.06 -32.90 -17.72
CA GLU A 61 -6.02 -33.94 -17.32
C GLU A 61 -5.49 -34.82 -16.17
N ARG A 62 -4.19 -35.12 -16.18
CA ARG A 62 -3.52 -35.86 -15.10
C ARG A 62 -3.54 -35.17 -13.73
N GLU A 63 -3.80 -33.86 -13.66
CA GLU A 63 -3.85 -33.07 -12.43
C GLU A 63 -5.24 -33.06 -11.81
N LEU A 64 -6.29 -33.42 -12.57
CA LEU A 64 -7.69 -33.36 -12.11
C LEU A 64 -7.93 -34.10 -10.80
N PRO A 65 -7.46 -35.36 -10.60
CA PRO A 65 -7.72 -36.07 -9.34
C PRO A 65 -7.12 -35.36 -8.12
N SER A 66 -5.94 -34.74 -8.29
CA SER A 66 -5.27 -33.98 -7.22
C SER A 66 -6.04 -32.71 -6.88
N ILE A 67 -6.52 -31.99 -7.90
CA ILE A 67 -7.30 -30.77 -7.76
C ILE A 67 -8.65 -31.05 -7.07
N GLU A 68 -9.37 -32.08 -7.51
CA GLU A 68 -10.65 -32.48 -6.90
C GLU A 68 -10.48 -32.87 -5.42
N SER A 69 -9.42 -33.61 -5.12
CA SER A 69 -9.05 -33.94 -3.74
C SER A 69 -8.72 -32.69 -2.92
N ALA A 70 -7.99 -31.73 -3.48
CA ALA A 70 -7.66 -30.47 -2.81
C ALA A 70 -8.90 -29.61 -2.55
N VAL A 71 -9.80 -29.46 -3.53
CA VAL A 71 -11.07 -28.73 -3.40
C VAL A 71 -11.93 -29.37 -2.31
N SER A 72 -12.01 -30.69 -2.28
CA SER A 72 -12.76 -31.42 -1.25
C SER A 72 -12.20 -31.17 0.15
N ARG A 73 -10.86 -31.19 0.31
CA ARG A 73 -10.20 -30.87 1.59
C ARG A 73 -10.47 -29.43 2.03
N VAL A 74 -10.37 -28.46 1.12
CA VAL A 74 -10.63 -27.05 1.42
C VAL A 74 -12.08 -26.81 1.81
N ASN A 75 -13.04 -27.49 1.17
CA ASN A 75 -14.45 -27.38 1.55
C ASN A 75 -14.73 -27.97 2.94
N ALA A 76 -14.04 -29.06 3.32
CA ALA A 76 -14.25 -29.72 4.60
C ALA A 76 -13.53 -29.02 5.77
N MET A 77 -12.31 -28.53 5.55
CA MET A 77 -11.42 -28.07 6.63
C MET A 77 -11.02 -26.59 6.50
N GLY A 78 -11.37 -25.93 5.40
CA GLY A 78 -10.87 -24.59 5.09
C GLY A 78 -9.40 -24.61 4.67
N PHE A 79 -8.72 -23.48 4.86
CA PHE A 79 -7.31 -23.29 4.56
C PHE A 79 -6.67 -22.33 5.59
N PRO A 80 -5.35 -22.40 5.82
CA PRO A 80 -4.67 -21.46 6.71
C PRO A 80 -4.83 -20.01 6.22
N ASN A 81 -5.17 -19.11 7.13
CA ASN A 81 -5.37 -17.70 6.84
C ASN A 81 -4.04 -16.93 6.83
N TYR A 82 -3.20 -17.18 5.83
CA TYR A 82 -1.92 -16.49 5.69
C TYR A 82 -2.08 -15.04 5.22
N PHE A 83 -1.17 -14.18 5.68
CA PHE A 83 -0.91 -12.92 5.01
C PHE A 83 -0.06 -13.20 3.75
N ASP A 84 -0.56 -12.75 2.60
CA ASP A 84 0.10 -12.97 1.30
C ASP A 84 1.26 -11.99 1.08
N ASP A 85 2.11 -12.24 0.07
CA ASP A 85 3.24 -11.40 -0.34
C ASP A 85 2.85 -9.94 -0.59
N GLN A 86 1.59 -9.68 -0.98
CA GLN A 86 1.07 -8.33 -1.13
C GLN A 86 1.13 -7.52 0.18
N ARG A 87 1.03 -8.17 1.34
CA ARG A 87 1.16 -7.53 2.66
C ARG A 87 2.60 -7.22 2.99
N PHE A 88 3.52 -8.07 2.53
CA PHE A 88 4.96 -7.93 2.75
C PHE A 88 5.69 -7.27 1.58
N ALA A 89 4.98 -6.68 0.62
CA ALA A 89 5.57 -6.09 -0.58
C ALA A 89 6.55 -4.94 -0.29
N SER A 90 6.50 -4.38 0.92
CA SER A 90 7.41 -3.36 1.45
C SER A 90 8.69 -3.94 2.08
N TYR A 91 8.82 -5.27 2.18
CA TYR A 91 9.99 -5.94 2.73
C TYR A 91 11.24 -5.67 1.88
N HIS A 92 12.28 -5.14 2.49
CA HIS A 92 13.59 -4.96 1.87
C HIS A 92 14.54 -6.06 2.35
N PRO A 93 15.25 -6.79 1.47
CA PRO A 93 16.12 -7.91 1.86
C PRO A 93 17.17 -7.57 2.92
N VAL A 94 17.76 -6.37 2.85
CA VAL A 94 18.79 -5.90 3.79
C VAL A 94 18.23 -5.16 5.01
N ALA A 95 17.20 -4.31 4.82
CA ALA A 95 16.69 -3.45 5.88
C ALA A 95 15.51 -4.06 6.66
N GLY A 96 14.93 -5.15 6.15
CA GLY A 96 13.67 -5.69 6.63
C GLY A 96 12.51 -4.73 6.34
N PHE A 97 11.57 -4.67 7.28
CA PHE A 97 10.47 -3.71 7.22
C PHE A 97 10.89 -2.35 7.81
N ALA A 98 10.41 -1.27 7.19
CA ALA A 98 10.69 0.10 7.63
C ALA A 98 10.31 0.34 9.10
N PHE A 99 9.22 -0.28 9.58
CA PHE A 99 8.77 -0.14 10.96
C PHE A 99 9.77 -0.70 11.98
N LEU A 100 10.59 -1.70 11.62
CA LEU A 100 11.58 -2.26 12.54
C LEU A 100 12.65 -1.24 12.92
N SER A 101 12.96 -0.29 12.02
CA SER A 101 13.88 0.80 12.32
C SER A 101 13.33 1.73 13.41
N LEU A 102 12.01 1.96 13.48
CA LEU A 102 11.41 2.73 14.57
C LEU A 102 11.57 2.05 15.93
N PHE A 103 11.32 0.74 15.99
CA PHE A 103 11.50 -0.02 17.24
C PHE A 103 12.96 -0.05 17.71
N ARG A 104 13.92 0.16 16.81
CA ARG A 104 15.36 0.28 17.13
C ARG A 104 15.80 1.71 17.45
N GLY A 105 14.88 2.68 17.44
CA GLY A 105 15.20 4.09 17.67
C GLY A 105 15.91 4.78 16.51
N ASP A 106 15.67 4.31 15.27
CA ASP A 106 16.22 4.88 14.04
C ASP A 106 15.08 5.38 13.12
N PRO A 107 14.50 6.56 13.41
CA PRO A 107 13.41 7.12 12.62
C PRO A 107 13.86 7.63 11.25
N GLU A 108 15.15 7.94 11.09
CA GLU A 108 15.72 8.32 9.79
C GLU A 108 15.62 7.16 8.80
N SER A 109 16.12 5.99 9.19
CA SER A 109 16.01 4.79 8.36
C SER A 109 14.56 4.38 8.13
N ALA A 110 13.70 4.51 9.14
CA ALA A 110 12.28 4.19 8.99
C ALA A 110 11.60 5.04 7.90
N LEU A 111 11.80 6.37 7.94
CA LEU A 111 11.27 7.26 6.92
C LEU A 111 11.88 6.95 5.55
N ARG A 112 13.20 6.76 5.49
CA ARG A 112 13.93 6.46 4.25
C ARG A 112 13.41 5.19 3.59
N PHE A 113 13.27 4.10 4.32
CA PHE A 113 12.78 2.82 3.78
C PHE A 113 11.29 2.89 3.42
N THR A 114 10.48 3.62 4.17
CA THR A 114 9.07 3.85 3.80
C THR A 114 8.94 4.51 2.43
N LEU A 115 9.83 5.45 2.09
CA LEU A 115 9.80 6.16 0.82
C LEU A 115 10.47 5.39 -0.33
N LEU A 116 11.59 4.73 -0.04
CA LEU A 116 12.54 4.28 -1.07
C LEU A 116 12.63 2.77 -1.23
N SER A 117 11.97 1.97 -0.39
CA SER A 117 11.93 0.52 -0.58
C SER A 117 11.30 0.18 -1.93
N PRO A 118 12.01 -0.58 -2.80
CA PRO A 118 11.44 -1.08 -4.03
C PRO A 118 10.58 -2.32 -3.73
N TYR A 119 9.48 -2.48 -4.45
CA TYR A 119 8.65 -3.70 -4.37
C TYR A 119 8.82 -4.56 -5.63
N GLY A 120 8.43 -5.84 -5.54
CA GLY A 120 8.71 -6.89 -6.55
C GLY A 120 8.26 -6.59 -7.99
N GLY A 121 7.25 -5.72 -8.18
CA GLY A 121 6.71 -5.32 -9.48
C GLY A 121 7.08 -3.91 -9.95
N GLU A 122 7.95 -3.20 -9.23
CA GLU A 122 8.25 -1.80 -9.54
C GLU A 122 9.04 -1.65 -10.85
N LYS A 123 8.63 -0.69 -11.69
CA LYS A 123 9.26 -0.40 -12.99
C LYS A 123 10.73 0.00 -12.81
N THR A 124 11.59 -0.39 -13.76
CA THR A 124 13.04 -0.15 -13.72
C THR A 124 13.41 1.33 -13.50
N HIS A 125 12.71 2.27 -14.13
CA HIS A 125 12.99 3.70 -13.95
C HIS A 125 12.68 4.18 -12.52
N ALA A 126 11.63 3.66 -11.88
CA ALA A 126 11.28 4.00 -10.52
C ALA A 126 12.31 3.45 -9.52
N LYS A 127 12.79 2.21 -9.73
CA LYS A 127 13.90 1.63 -8.96
C LYS A 127 15.17 2.47 -9.06
N LYS A 128 15.55 2.89 -10.28
CA LYS A 128 16.72 3.77 -10.51
C LYS A 128 16.58 5.12 -9.82
N ARG A 129 15.39 5.74 -9.90
CA ARG A 129 15.08 7.01 -9.23
C ARG A 129 15.20 6.89 -7.72
N LYS A 130 14.57 5.89 -7.10
CA LYS A 130 14.64 5.65 -5.66
C LYS A 130 16.07 5.41 -5.18
N LYS A 131 16.86 4.68 -5.97
CA LYS A 131 18.30 4.51 -5.72
C LYS A 131 19.05 5.85 -5.76
N ALA A 132 18.82 6.67 -6.78
CA ALA A 132 19.45 7.99 -6.86
C ALA A 132 19.06 8.90 -5.67
N ILE A 133 17.79 8.88 -5.26
CA ILE A 133 17.33 9.60 -4.07
C ILE A 133 17.99 9.08 -2.79
N HIS A 134 18.18 7.75 -2.68
CA HIS A 134 18.88 7.13 -1.55
C HIS A 134 20.34 7.59 -1.48
N ASP A 135 21.03 7.66 -2.61
CA ASP A 135 22.44 8.07 -2.69
C ASP A 135 22.62 9.58 -2.41
N LEU A 136 21.60 10.38 -2.67
CA LEU A 136 21.54 11.82 -2.40
C LEU A 136 20.94 12.15 -1.02
N TRP A 137 20.71 11.16 -0.15
CA TRP A 137 20.05 11.39 1.13
C TRP A 137 20.78 12.45 1.97
N GLY A 138 20.06 13.45 2.46
CA GLY A 138 20.63 14.65 3.09
C GLY A 138 20.73 15.86 2.17
N GLN A 139 20.82 15.64 0.86
CA GLN A 139 20.78 16.68 -0.18
C GLN A 139 19.33 16.93 -0.59
N TRP A 140 18.57 17.56 0.32
CA TRP A 140 17.10 17.59 0.23
C TRP A 140 16.55 18.32 -1.00
N LYS A 141 17.30 19.26 -1.56
CA LYS A 141 16.89 19.96 -2.79
C LYS A 141 16.92 18.98 -3.97
N GLU A 142 17.98 18.21 -4.08
CA GLU A 142 18.24 17.22 -5.12
C GLU A 142 17.26 16.04 -4.99
N CYS A 143 16.98 15.57 -3.76
CA CYS A 143 15.93 14.58 -3.51
C CYS A 143 14.54 15.09 -3.96
N LEU A 144 14.24 16.36 -3.68
CA LEU A 144 12.96 16.97 -4.07
C LEU A 144 12.83 17.08 -5.59
N ASP A 145 13.90 17.46 -6.30
CA ASP A 145 13.91 17.60 -7.75
C ASP A 145 13.70 16.23 -8.45
N LEU A 146 14.18 15.15 -7.84
CA LEU A 146 13.93 13.78 -8.32
C LEU A 146 12.56 13.22 -7.93
N SER A 147 11.75 13.92 -7.14
CA SER A 147 10.48 13.39 -6.61
C SER A 147 9.35 13.38 -7.65
N GLN A 148 8.67 12.24 -7.77
CA GLN A 148 7.55 12.06 -8.70
C GLN A 148 6.20 11.97 -8.00
N THR A 149 6.14 11.42 -6.79
CA THR A 149 4.88 11.27 -6.07
C THR A 149 4.57 12.50 -5.21
N SER A 150 3.30 12.74 -4.93
CA SER A 150 2.86 13.79 -4.01
C SER A 150 3.45 13.60 -2.60
N MET A 151 3.54 12.33 -2.15
CA MET A 151 4.14 11.95 -0.87
C MET A 151 5.64 12.27 -0.82
N GLU A 152 6.42 11.83 -1.82
CA GLU A 152 7.85 12.14 -1.91
C GLU A 152 8.07 13.67 -1.84
N ARG A 153 7.33 14.43 -2.65
CA ARG A 153 7.43 15.90 -2.68
C ARG A 153 7.11 16.53 -1.33
N MET A 154 6.02 16.10 -0.69
CA MET A 154 5.63 16.61 0.62
C MET A 154 6.72 16.36 1.65
N VAL A 155 7.26 15.13 1.71
CA VAL A 155 8.32 14.78 2.66
C VAL A 155 9.59 15.56 2.39
N PHE A 156 10.12 15.55 1.18
CA PHE A 156 11.39 16.23 0.90
C PHE A 156 11.28 17.76 1.01
N GLN A 157 10.10 18.35 0.77
CA GLN A 157 9.84 19.76 1.09
C GLN A 157 9.95 20.03 2.60
N GLU A 158 9.34 19.18 3.43
CA GLU A 158 9.38 19.32 4.89
C GLU A 158 10.79 19.09 5.44
N LEU A 159 11.50 18.07 4.96
CA LEU A 159 12.89 17.81 5.33
C LEU A 159 13.79 18.96 4.91
N LYS A 160 13.65 19.50 3.69
CA LYS A 160 14.41 20.69 3.25
C LYS A 160 14.16 21.90 4.14
N LYS A 161 12.91 22.13 4.53
CA LYS A 161 12.51 23.27 5.39
C LYS A 161 13.05 23.13 6.81
N ARG A 162 13.01 21.91 7.36
CA ARG A 162 13.26 21.68 8.79
C ARG A 162 14.66 21.16 9.07
N LEU A 163 15.28 20.42 8.18
CA LEU A 163 16.63 19.87 8.34
C LEU A 163 17.62 20.74 7.55
N GLY A 164 17.82 21.97 8.03
CA GLY A 164 18.92 22.85 7.65
C GLY A 164 20.19 22.64 8.51
N ALA A 165 21.23 23.44 8.26
CA ALA A 165 22.54 23.27 8.91
C ALA A 165 22.48 23.35 10.45
N SER A 166 23.27 22.47 11.10
CA SER A 166 23.48 22.39 12.56
C SER A 166 22.28 21.95 13.40
N LYS A 167 21.83 20.70 13.22
CA LYS A 167 20.93 20.01 14.16
C LYS A 167 21.59 18.82 14.85
N THR A 168 21.34 18.68 16.15
CA THR A 168 21.74 17.48 16.90
C THR A 168 20.94 16.26 16.45
N LYS A 169 21.44 15.05 16.72
CA LYS A 169 20.75 13.79 16.38
C LYS A 169 19.30 13.78 16.90
N VAL A 170 19.10 14.14 18.17
CA VAL A 170 17.77 14.20 18.81
C VAL A 170 16.81 15.14 18.06
N GLN A 171 17.30 16.29 17.59
CA GLN A 171 16.48 17.23 16.83
C GLN A 171 16.13 16.71 15.44
N LYS A 172 17.02 15.94 14.80
CA LYS A 172 16.75 15.29 13.51
C LYS A 172 15.73 14.17 13.68
N ASP A 173 15.92 13.31 14.68
CA ASP A 173 15.03 12.20 15.00
C ASP A 173 13.60 12.68 15.23
N LYS A 174 13.43 13.76 15.99
CA LYS A 174 12.12 14.41 16.19
C LYS A 174 11.48 14.87 14.88
N VAL A 175 12.26 15.44 13.97
CA VAL A 175 11.74 15.89 12.66
C VAL A 175 11.32 14.69 11.82
N TYR A 176 12.09 13.61 11.79
CA TYR A 176 11.73 12.40 11.06
C TYR A 176 10.42 11.77 11.58
N LEU A 177 10.27 11.64 12.90
CA LEU A 177 9.03 11.15 13.52
C LEU A 177 7.82 12.01 13.17
N GLU A 178 7.91 13.33 13.38
CA GLU A 178 6.80 14.24 13.05
C GLU A 178 6.46 14.28 11.56
N THR A 179 7.44 14.00 10.69
CA THR A 179 7.22 13.89 9.24
C THR A 179 6.47 12.60 8.91
N MET A 180 6.84 11.48 9.56
CA MET A 180 6.14 10.21 9.41
C MET A 180 4.69 10.30 9.90
N ASP A 181 4.42 10.98 11.01
CA ASP A 181 3.06 11.15 11.56
C ASP A 181 2.09 11.87 10.61
N ARG A 182 2.62 12.61 9.62
CA ARG A 182 1.85 13.32 8.59
C ARG A 182 1.61 12.50 7.34
N LEU A 183 2.23 11.32 7.22
CA LEU A 183 2.01 10.43 6.08
C LEU A 183 0.57 9.87 6.12
N PRO A 184 -0.07 9.65 4.96
CA PRO A 184 -1.38 9.00 4.92
C PRO A 184 -1.31 7.65 5.64
N ARG A 185 -2.29 7.37 6.51
CA ARG A 185 -2.33 6.14 7.31
C ARG A 185 -2.31 4.89 6.44
N GLU A 186 -2.86 4.96 5.24
CA GLU A 186 -2.83 3.86 4.28
C GLU A 186 -1.41 3.52 3.82
N GLU A 187 -0.57 4.53 3.61
CA GLU A 187 0.83 4.37 3.19
C GLU A 187 1.69 3.84 4.35
N LEU A 188 1.44 4.34 5.57
CA LEU A 188 2.05 3.79 6.78
C LEU A 188 1.58 2.35 7.02
N SER A 189 0.29 2.06 6.91
CA SER A 189 -0.22 0.70 7.13
C SER A 189 0.41 -0.30 6.15
N MET A 190 0.66 0.06 4.89
CA MET A 190 1.38 -0.83 3.95
C MET A 190 2.87 -1.05 4.31
N GLY A 191 3.50 -0.12 5.03
CA GLY A 191 4.87 -0.27 5.53
C GLY A 191 4.98 -0.97 6.90
N PHE A 192 3.86 -1.20 7.58
CA PHE A 192 3.75 -1.63 8.99
C PHE A 192 2.83 -2.84 9.21
N SER A 193 2.23 -3.39 8.15
CA SER A 193 1.38 -4.60 8.20
C SER A 193 2.19 -5.88 8.02
#